data_AF-A0A450SRT2-F1
#
_entry.id   AF-A0A450SRT2-F1
#
_cell.length_a   1.000
_cell.length_b   1.000
_cell.length_c   1.000
_cell.angle_alpha   90.00
_cell.angle_beta   90.00
_cell.angle_gamma   90.00
#
_symmetry.space_group_name_H-M   'P 1'
#
loop_
_entity.id
_entity.type
_entity.pdbx_description
1 polymer ?
#
loop_
_entity_poly.entity_id
_entity_poly.type
_entity_poly.pdbx_seq_one_letter_code
_entity_poly.pdbx_strand_id
1 'polypeptide(L)'
;MSHDQNFKNLILDYPRAALEFFAREEAAVIPPTARITPMRQEQLKERLSDHFRELDAPLLVEFSRNERQAVLFILEEETEARYFSIHRLIHYCVDVADLSKTNRVVPVVVFLRPGRYPLSLEL
;
A
#
# COMPACT_ATOMS: atom_id res chain seq x y z
N MET A 1 -12.61 -13.30 14.23
CA MET A 1 -11.71 -12.32 13.60
C MET A 1 -12.08 -12.21 12.13
N SER A 2 -12.13 -11.00 11.57
CA SER A 2 -12.34 -10.79 10.14
C SER A 2 -11.06 -11.16 9.37
N HIS A 3 -11.19 -11.67 8.13
CA HIS A 3 -10.03 -11.95 7.26
C HIS A 3 -9.17 -10.70 7.06
N ASP A 4 -9.83 -9.56 6.88
CA ASP A 4 -9.25 -8.23 6.80
C ASP A 4 -8.30 -7.91 7.98
N GLN A 5 -8.75 -8.12 9.23
CA GLN A 5 -7.92 -7.83 10.40
C GLN A 5 -6.68 -8.74 10.48
N ASN A 6 -6.81 -10.01 10.08
CA ASN A 6 -5.67 -10.93 10.06
C ASN A 6 -4.64 -10.52 9.00
N PHE A 7 -5.11 -10.06 7.83
CA PHE A 7 -4.25 -9.51 6.79
C PHE A 7 -3.47 -8.31 7.32
N LYS A 8 -4.15 -7.32 7.91
CA LYS A 8 -3.51 -6.12 8.49
C LYS A 8 -2.48 -6.48 9.54
N ASN A 9 -2.82 -7.37 10.47
CA ASN A 9 -1.89 -7.82 11.51
C ASN A 9 -0.65 -8.48 10.92
N LEU A 10 -0.80 -9.34 9.90
CA LEU A 10 0.34 -9.98 9.22
C LEU A 10 1.30 -8.94 8.64
N ILE A 11 0.78 -7.91 7.95
CA ILE A 11 1.61 -6.87 7.34
C ILE A 11 2.32 -6.03 8.42
N LEU A 12 1.62 -5.69 9.50
CA LEU A 12 2.18 -4.86 10.58
C LEU A 12 3.22 -5.60 11.43
N ASP A 13 2.99 -6.90 11.69
CA ASP A 13 3.89 -7.73 12.49
C ASP A 13 5.14 -8.13 11.69
N TYR A 14 5.02 -8.33 10.38
CA TYR A 14 6.10 -8.81 9.50
C TYR A 14 6.27 -7.95 8.23
N PRO A 15 6.50 -6.64 8.34
CA PRO A 15 6.42 -5.73 7.20
C PRO A 15 7.43 -6.05 6.10
N ARG A 16 8.69 -6.38 6.46
CA ARG A 16 9.70 -6.74 5.46
C ARG A 16 9.35 -8.04 4.72
N ALA A 17 9.00 -9.10 5.45
CA ALA A 17 8.63 -10.38 4.85
C ALA A 17 7.36 -10.25 3.99
N ALA A 18 6.41 -9.43 4.42
CA ALA A 18 5.22 -9.11 3.63
C ALA A 18 5.58 -8.44 2.30
N LEU A 19 6.47 -7.44 2.30
CA LEU A 19 6.94 -6.81 1.06
C LEU A 19 7.67 -7.80 0.16
N GLU A 20 8.56 -8.63 0.70
CA GLU A 20 9.27 -9.68 -0.04
C GLU A 20 8.32 -10.70 -0.67
N PHE A 21 7.20 -10.98 -0.01
CA PHE A 21 6.19 -11.93 -0.48
C PHE A 21 5.27 -11.32 -1.54
N PHE A 22 4.71 -10.13 -1.29
CA PHE A 22 3.67 -9.53 -2.13
C PHE A 22 4.19 -8.58 -3.21
N ALA A 23 5.38 -7.99 -3.04
CA ALA A 23 5.99 -7.03 -3.96
C ALA A 23 7.47 -7.36 -4.19
N ARG A 24 7.74 -8.61 -4.58
CA ARG A 24 9.10 -9.19 -4.64
C ARG A 24 10.10 -8.34 -5.42
N GLU A 25 9.70 -7.83 -6.58
CA GLU A 25 10.60 -7.08 -7.46
C GLU A 25 11.01 -5.74 -6.84
N GLU A 26 10.05 -5.04 -6.23
CA GLU A 26 10.27 -3.79 -5.53
C GLU A 26 10.98 -3.99 -4.19
N ALA A 27 10.74 -5.11 -3.51
CA ALA A 27 11.39 -5.45 -2.26
C ALA A 27 12.87 -5.83 -2.45
N ALA A 28 13.23 -6.42 -3.60
CA ALA A 28 14.60 -6.85 -3.89
C ALA A 28 15.62 -5.69 -3.89
N VAL A 29 15.16 -4.45 -4.13
CA VAL A 29 16.02 -3.25 -4.12
C VAL A 29 16.01 -2.53 -2.76
N ILE A 30 15.26 -3.01 -1.77
CA ILE A 30 15.23 -2.44 -0.43
C ILE A 30 16.49 -2.90 0.32
N PRO A 31 17.41 -2.00 0.72
CA PRO A 31 18.56 -2.37 1.50
C PRO A 31 18.13 -2.88 2.89
N PRO A 32 18.89 -3.80 3.52
CA PRO A 32 18.59 -4.31 4.85
C PRO A 32 18.47 -3.22 5.93
N THR A 33 19.19 -2.10 5.73
CA THR A 33 19.20 -0.93 6.62
C THR A 33 18.01 0.00 6.45
N ALA A 34 17.13 -0.25 5.47
CA ALA A 34 15.95 0.58 5.26
C ALA A 34 15.03 0.51 6.48
N ARG A 35 14.50 1.67 6.88
CA ARG A 35 13.46 1.77 7.90
C ARG A 35 12.11 1.55 7.25
N ILE A 36 11.31 0.65 7.81
CA ILE A 36 9.94 0.39 7.35
C ILE A 36 9.00 0.85 8.47
N THR A 37 8.16 1.84 8.17
CA THR A 37 7.26 2.47 9.14
C THR A 37 5.82 2.35 8.65
N PRO A 38 4.92 1.71 9.42
CA PRO A 38 3.50 1.74 9.11
C PRO A 38 2.95 3.17 9.19
N MET A 39 2.17 3.59 8.20
CA MET A 39 1.49 4.88 8.27
C MET A 39 0.14 4.72 8.96
N ARG A 40 -0.11 5.54 9.99
CA ARG A 40 -1.38 5.48 10.73
C ARG A 40 -2.49 6.15 9.92
N GLN A 41 -3.55 5.41 9.71
CA GLN A 41 -4.73 5.83 8.95
C GLN A 41 -5.43 7.09 9.52
N GLU A 42 -5.39 7.28 10.85
CA GLU A 42 -5.99 8.44 11.52
C GLU A 42 -5.37 9.77 11.03
N GLN A 43 -4.06 9.80 10.80
CA GLN A 43 -3.34 10.99 10.28
C GLN A 43 -3.65 11.28 8.81
N LEU A 44 -4.12 10.26 8.08
CA LEU A 44 -4.48 10.35 6.66
C LEU A 44 -5.92 10.86 6.50
N LYS A 45 -6.84 10.42 7.36
CA LYS A 45 -8.24 10.87 7.40
C LYS A 45 -8.41 12.36 7.70
N GLU A 46 -7.55 12.97 8.51
CA GLU A 46 -7.64 14.40 8.82
C GLU A 46 -7.25 15.31 7.64
N ARG A 47 -6.48 14.79 6.68
CA ARG A 47 -5.92 15.56 5.56
C ARG A 47 -6.56 15.22 4.21
N LEU A 48 -7.30 14.12 4.15
CA LEU A 48 -7.98 13.63 2.95
C LEU A 48 -9.48 13.57 3.30
N SER A 49 -10.28 14.34 2.56
CA SER A 49 -11.73 14.57 2.79
C SER A 49 -12.55 13.26 2.83
N ASP A 50 -13.83 13.35 3.22
CA ASP A 50 -14.84 12.28 3.50
C ASP A 50 -14.92 11.06 2.55
N HIS A 51 -14.15 11.03 1.48
CA HIS A 51 -13.98 9.86 0.62
C HIS A 51 -12.87 8.90 1.05
N PHE A 52 -12.29 9.10 2.25
CA PHE A 52 -11.20 8.26 2.70
C PHE A 52 -11.64 6.84 3.07
N ARG A 53 -11.09 5.89 2.32
CA ARG A 53 -11.26 4.45 2.48
C ARG A 53 -10.34 3.92 3.55
N GLU A 54 -10.69 2.75 4.06
CA GLU A 54 -9.82 2.03 4.97
C GLU A 54 -8.52 1.67 4.28
N LEU A 55 -7.43 2.14 4.88
CA LEU A 55 -6.09 1.80 4.47
C LEU A 55 -5.73 0.53 5.20
N ASP A 56 -5.53 -0.55 4.48
CA ASP A 56 -5.32 -1.80 5.18
C ASP A 56 -3.94 -1.82 5.85
N ALA A 57 -2.87 -1.55 5.09
CA ALA A 57 -1.52 -1.47 5.66
C ALA A 57 -0.54 -0.67 4.78
N PRO A 58 -0.58 0.68 4.81
CA PRO A 58 0.42 1.49 4.12
C PRO A 58 1.77 1.42 4.85
N LEU A 59 2.84 1.12 4.11
CA LEU A 59 4.21 1.02 4.64
C LEU A 59 5.11 2.03 3.95
N LEU A 60 5.69 2.95 4.73
CA LEU A 60 6.72 3.87 4.27
C LEU A 60 8.09 3.23 4.44
N VAL A 61 8.83 3.06 3.35
CA VAL A 61 10.18 2.49 3.33
C VAL A 61 11.19 3.59 3.02
N GLU A 62 12.10 3.87 3.94
CA GLU A 62 13.09 4.94 3.80
C GLU A 62 14.51 4.37 3.70
N PHE A 63 15.21 4.68 2.60
CA PHE A 63 16.56 4.18 2.31
C PHE A 63 17.69 5.01 2.93
N SER A 64 17.44 6.31 3.12
CA SER A 64 18.33 7.26 3.78
C SER A 64 17.48 8.32 4.50
N ARG A 65 18.07 9.14 5.39
CA ARG A 65 17.33 10.17 6.15
C ARG A 65 16.66 11.26 5.28
N ASN A 66 16.84 11.25 3.96
CA ASN A 66 16.19 12.18 3.06
C ASN A 66 14.87 11.59 2.54
N GLU A 67 13.77 12.31 2.78
CA GLU A 67 12.40 11.96 2.35
C GLU A 67 12.28 11.63 0.85
N ARG A 68 13.17 12.18 0.01
CA ARG A 68 13.23 11.93 -1.45
C ARG A 68 13.64 10.50 -1.84
N GLN A 69 14.06 9.68 -0.89
CA GLN A 69 14.38 8.26 -1.11
C GLN A 69 13.45 7.37 -0.28
N ALA A 70 12.17 7.74 -0.19
CA ALA A 70 11.14 6.93 0.41
C ALA A 70 10.26 6.27 -0.66
N VAL A 71 9.90 5.01 -0.46
CA VAL A 71 8.92 4.28 -1.27
C VAL A 71 7.73 3.97 -0.40
N LEU A 72 6.54 4.35 -0.86
CA LEU A 72 5.31 4.01 -0.17
C LEU A 72 4.71 2.76 -0.80
N PHE A 73 4.52 1.72 0.01
CA PHE A 73 3.77 0.54 -0.37
C PHE A 73 2.34 0.65 0.15
N ILE A 74 1.37 0.37 -0.70
CA ILE A 74 -0.04 0.32 -0.35
C ILE A 74 -0.47 -1.13 -0.56
N LEU A 75 -0.72 -1.85 0.54
CA LEU A 75 -1.21 -3.23 0.48
C LEU A 75 -2.71 -3.21 0.79
N GLU A 76 -3.51 -3.70 -0.17
CA GLU A 76 -4.96 -3.83 -0.06
C GLU A 76 -5.38 -5.28 -0.25
N GLU A 77 -6.32 -5.74 0.56
CA GLU A 77 -6.98 -7.04 0.37
C GLU A 77 -8.32 -6.87 -0.33
N GLU A 78 -8.55 -7.64 -1.38
CA GLU A 78 -9.84 -7.68 -2.07
C GLU A 78 -10.38 -9.11 -2.16
N THR A 79 -11.39 -9.40 -1.33
CA THR A 79 -11.99 -10.74 -1.30
C THR A 79 -12.71 -11.05 -2.62
N GLU A 80 -13.39 -10.08 -3.21
CA GLU A 80 -14.24 -10.25 -4.40
C GLU A 80 -13.85 -9.27 -5.50
N ALA A 81 -13.16 -9.75 -6.54
CA ALA A 81 -12.59 -8.92 -7.60
C ALA A 81 -13.57 -7.97 -8.31
N ARG A 82 -14.88 -8.26 -8.29
CA ARG A 82 -15.90 -7.40 -8.90
C ARG A 82 -16.04 -6.02 -8.24
N TYR A 83 -15.56 -5.86 -6.99
CA TYR A 83 -15.60 -4.58 -6.28
C TYR A 83 -14.34 -3.74 -6.51
N PHE A 84 -13.29 -4.34 -7.04
CA PHE A 84 -12.05 -3.66 -7.35
C PHE A 84 -12.24 -2.62 -8.46
N SER A 85 -11.56 -1.49 -8.29
CA SER A 85 -11.55 -0.41 -9.27
C SER A 85 -10.15 0.18 -9.34
N ILE A 86 -9.51 0.02 -10.50
CA ILE A 86 -8.17 0.58 -10.75
C ILE A 86 -8.15 2.11 -10.73
N HIS A 87 -9.21 2.77 -11.18
CA HIS A 87 -9.32 4.24 -11.11
C HIS A 87 -9.31 4.70 -9.65
N ARG A 88 -10.03 3.98 -8.80
CA ARG A 88 -10.06 4.22 -7.35
C ARG A 88 -8.69 4.03 -6.73
N LEU A 89 -7.97 2.96 -7.07
CA LEU A 89 -6.61 2.69 -6.60
C LEU A 89 -5.62 3.79 -7.02
N ILE A 90 -5.77 4.33 -8.24
CA ILE A 90 -4.83 5.33 -8.77
C ILE A 90 -5.03 6.70 -8.15
N HIS A 91 -6.27 7.18 -8.02
CA HIS A 91 -6.55 8.39 -7.23
C HIS A 91 -5.97 8.26 -5.83
N TYR A 92 -6.14 7.08 -5.25
CA TYR A 92 -5.63 6.79 -3.93
C TYR A 92 -4.09 6.87 -3.85
N CYS A 93 -3.38 6.25 -4.80
CA CYS A 93 -1.92 6.35 -4.88
C CYS A 93 -1.43 7.80 -5.00
N VAL A 94 -2.11 8.63 -5.79
CA VAL A 94 -1.76 10.04 -5.98
C VAL A 94 -1.95 10.84 -4.69
N ASP A 95 -3.07 10.64 -4.00
CA ASP A 95 -3.39 11.35 -2.76
C ASP A 95 -2.35 11.06 -1.65
N VAL A 96 -1.94 9.81 -1.50
CA VAL A 96 -0.99 9.43 -0.44
C VAL A 96 0.45 9.78 -0.82
N ALA A 97 0.78 9.77 -2.12
CA ALA A 97 2.06 10.28 -2.62
C ALA A 97 2.26 11.74 -2.20
N ASP A 98 1.26 12.59 -2.44
CA ASP A 98 1.29 14.01 -2.08
C ASP A 98 1.42 14.20 -0.56
N LEU A 99 0.61 13.49 0.22
CA LEU A 99 0.65 13.59 1.69
C LEU A 99 1.99 13.15 2.29
N SER A 100 2.58 12.09 1.73
CA SER A 100 3.84 11.52 2.19
C SER A 100 5.06 12.17 1.54
N LYS A 101 4.85 13.19 0.69
CA LYS A 101 5.87 13.92 -0.07
C LYS A 101 6.83 12.98 -0.82
N THR A 102 6.29 11.87 -1.33
CA THR A 102 7.05 10.90 -2.14
C THR A 102 6.52 10.87 -3.56
N ASN A 103 7.42 10.59 -4.50
CA ASN A 103 7.07 10.42 -5.91
C ASN A 103 7.05 8.94 -6.31
N ARG A 104 7.27 8.01 -5.37
CA ARG A 104 7.31 6.57 -5.65
C ARG A 104 6.33 5.83 -4.75
N VAL A 105 5.27 5.33 -5.36
CA VAL A 105 4.23 4.51 -4.73
C VAL A 105 4.16 3.17 -5.44
N VAL A 106 4.06 2.10 -4.67
CA VAL A 106 3.91 0.72 -5.14
C VAL A 106 2.58 0.19 -4.60
N PRO A 107 1.50 0.22 -5.40
CA PRO A 107 0.25 -0.41 -5.03
C PRO A 107 0.34 -1.93 -5.20
N VAL A 108 -0.19 -2.64 -4.22
CA VAL A 108 -0.24 -4.10 -4.14
C VAL A 108 -1.66 -4.49 -3.75
N VAL A 109 -2.36 -5.20 -4.63
CA VAL A 109 -3.72 -5.67 -4.37
C VAL A 109 -3.72 -7.19 -4.34
N VAL A 110 -4.15 -7.76 -3.20
CA VAL A 110 -4.20 -9.20 -2.97
C VAL A 110 -5.63 -9.68 -3.14
N PHE A 111 -5.90 -10.41 -4.21
CA PHE A 111 -7.22 -10.99 -4.47
C PHE A 111 -7.35 -12.38 -3.83
N LEU A 112 -8.29 -12.55 -2.89
CA LEU A 112 -8.50 -13.85 -2.22
C LEU A 112 -9.32 -14.83 -3.05
N ARG A 113 -10.09 -14.34 -4.01
CA ARG A 113 -10.87 -15.16 -4.95
C ARG A 113 -10.46 -14.88 -6.39
N PRO A 114 -10.45 -15.89 -7.26
CA PRO A 114 -10.22 -15.69 -8.69
C PRO A 114 -11.26 -14.74 -9.28
N GLY A 115 -10.84 -13.91 -10.24
CA GLY A 115 -11.72 -12.98 -10.92
C GLY A 115 -11.03 -12.25 -12.06
N ARG A 116 -11.77 -11.37 -12.73
CA ARG A 116 -11.23 -10.47 -13.76
C ARG A 116 -11.14 -9.07 -13.20
N TYR A 117 -9.99 -8.44 -13.39
CA TYR A 117 -9.70 -7.09 -12.94
C TYR A 117 -8.68 -6.45 -13.88
N PRO A 118 -8.76 -5.14 -14.13
CA PRO A 118 -7.77 -4.43 -14.93
C PRO A 118 -6.43 -4.35 -14.17
N LEU A 119 -5.33 -4.56 -14.88
CA LEU A 119 -3.96 -4.44 -14.36
C LEU A 119 -3.31 -3.09 -14.68
N SER A 120 -3.87 -2.36 -15.66
CA SER A 120 -3.38 -1.06 -16.12
C SER A 120 -4.55 -0.17 -16.53
N LEU A 121 -4.34 1.14 -16.50
CA LEU A 121 -5.20 2.07 -17.22
C LEU A 121 -4.78 2.08 -18.68
N GLU A 122 -5.77 2.03 -19.57
CA GLU A 122 -5.61 2.36 -20.97
C GLU A 122 -6.03 3.83 -21.12
N LEU A 123 -5.06 4.73 -21.37
CA LEU A 123 -5.26 6.17 -21.51
C LEU A 123 -4.97 6.62 -22.94
#